data_AF-X1I3V0-F1
#
_entry.id   AF-X1I3V0-F1
#
_cell.length_a   1.000
_cell.length_b   1.000
_cell.length_c   1.000
_cell.angle_alpha   90.00
_cell.angle_beta   90.00
_cell.angle_gamma   90.00
#
_symmetry.space_group_name_H-M   'P 1'
#
loop_
_entity.id
_entity.type
_entity.pdbx_description
1 polymer ?
#
loop_
_entity_poly.entity_id
_entity_poly.type
_entity_poly.pdbx_seq_one_letter_code
_entity_poly.pdbx_strand_id
1 'polypeptide(L)' 'MSVSITFDDGRGSVYNNALPVMREFNYVATVFVITDRINSTWQNKP' A
#
# COMPACT_ATOMS: atom_id res chain seq x y z
N MET A 1 20.65 -10.97 -9.10
CA MET A 1 20.24 -9.87 -8.20
C MET A 1 18.73 -9.76 -8.27
N SER A 2 18.05 -9.79 -7.12
CA SER A 2 16.59 -9.68 -7.03
C SER A 2 16.22 -8.41 -6.25
N VAL A 3 15.09 -7.80 -6.58
CA VAL A 3 14.54 -6.64 -5.88
C VAL A 3 13.17 -7.02 -5.32
N SER A 4 12.86 -6.55 -4.11
CA SER A 4 11.55 -6.69 -3.48
C SER A 4 10.90 -5.32 -3.33
N ILE A 5 9.61 -5.22 -3.65
CA ILE A 5 8.81 -3.99 -3.51
C ILE A 5 7.91 -4.15 -2.28
N THR A 6 7.97 -3.18 -1.37
CA THR A 6 7.14 -3.16 -0.16
C THR A 6 6.48 -1.78 0.02
N PHE A 7 5.26 -1.78 0.57
CA PHE A 7 4.54 -0.57 0.97
C PHE A 7 4.08 -0.68 2.42
N ASP A 8 4.30 0.37 3.20
CA ASP A 8 3.92 0.42 4.61
C ASP A 8 2.65 1.26 4.84
N ASP A 9 2.17 1.27 6.08
CA ASP A 9 0.99 1.97 6.62
C ASP A 9 -0.39 1.50 6.14
N GLY A 10 -0.51 1.01 4.91
CA GLY A 10 -1.80 0.65 4.31
C GLY A 10 -2.55 1.85 3.71
N ARG A 11 -1.84 2.86 3.19
CA ARG A 11 -2.46 4.02 2.52
C ARG A 11 -3.29 3.61 1.30
N GLY A 12 -4.49 4.18 1.16
CA GLY A 12 -5.37 3.94 0.00
C GLY A 12 -4.75 4.31 -1.36
N SER A 13 -3.72 5.17 -1.39
CA SER A 13 -2.94 5.47 -2.59
C SER A 13 -2.23 4.24 -3.17
N VAL A 14 -1.90 3.23 -2.36
CA VAL A 14 -1.33 1.97 -2.85
C VAL A 14 -2.33 1.25 -3.76
N TYR A 15 -3.61 1.25 -3.39
CA TYR A 15 -4.68 0.68 -4.21
C TYR A 15 -5.02 1.56 -5.42
N ASN A 16 -5.21 2.88 -5.22
CA ASN A 16 -5.68 3.78 -6.26
C ASN A 16 -4.62 4.12 -7.32
N ASN A 17 -3.34 4.17 -6.95
CA ASN A 17 -2.27 4.66 -7.82
C ASN A 17 -1.19 3.60 -8.10
N ALA A 18 -0.69 2.93 -7.06
CA ALA A 18 0.44 2.01 -7.23
C ALA A 18 0.02 0.67 -7.88
N LEU A 19 -1.12 0.10 -7.48
CA LEU A 19 -1.60 -1.18 -8.00
C LEU A 19 -1.84 -1.20 -9.52
N PRO A 20 -2.45 -0.16 -10.15
CA PRO A 20 -2.53 -0.08 -11.61
C PRO A 20 -1.17 -0.16 -12.30
N VAL A 21 -0.17 0.59 -11.81
CA VAL A 21 1.19 0.59 -12.35
C VAL A 21 1.85 -0.78 -12.16
N MET A 22 1.72 -1.39 -10.98
CA MET A 22 2.26 -2.74 -10.74
C MET A 22 1.64 -3.78 -11.68
N ARG A 23 0.35 -3.68 -11.98
CA ARG A 23 -0.33 -4.56 -12.95
C ARG A 23 0.15 -4.33 -14.38
N GLU A 24 0.35 -3.08 -14.79
CA GLU A 24 0.89 -2.73 -16.12
C GLU A 24 2.25 -3.39 -16.39
N PHE A 25 3.13 -3.40 -15.38
CA PHE A 25 4.48 -3.99 -15.48
C PHE A 25 4.59 -5.43 -14.96
N ASN A 26 3.47 -6.06 -14.58
CA ASN A 26 3.44 -7.40 -14.00
C ASN A 26 4.38 -7.58 -12.79
N TYR A 27 4.43 -6.57 -11.92
CA TYR A 27 5.20 -6.59 -10.68
C TYR A 27 4.34 -7.00 -9.49
N VAL A 28 4.98 -7.67 -8.54
CA VAL A 28 4.39 -8.06 -7.26
C VAL A 28 4.98 -7.21 -6.13
N ALA A 29 4.18 -6.93 -5.11
CA ALA A 29 4.60 -6.21 -3.92
C ALA A 29 3.92 -6.77 -2.67
N THR A 30 4.56 -6.58 -1.51
CA THR A 30 3.97 -6.85 -0.20
C THR A 30 3.49 -5.54 0.43
N VAL A 31 2.29 -5.54 1.00
CA VAL A 31 1.73 -4.36 1.70
C VAL A 31 1.60 -4.68 3.19
N PHE A 32 2.34 -3.97 4.04
CA PHE A 32 2.27 -4.09 5.49
C PHE A 32 1.25 -3.08 6.04
N VAL A 33 0.07 -3.57 6.40
CA VAL A 33 -1.06 -2.74 6.84
C VAL A 33 -1.06 -2.58 8.35
N ILE A 34 -1.19 -1.34 8.84
CA ILE A 34 -1.48 -1.09 10.26
C ILE A 34 -2.98 -1.32 10.46
N THR A 35 -3.35 -2.49 10.97
CA THR A 35 -4.75 -2.93 11.06
C THR A 35 -5.63 -2.01 11.90
N ASP A 36 -5.07 -1.43 12.98
CA ASP A 36 -5.73 -0.43 13.84
C ASP A 36 -5.99 0.93 13.14
N ARG A 37 -5.47 1.11 11.92
CA ARG A 37 -5.67 2.34 11.12
C ARG A 37 -6.58 2.12 9.91
N ILE A 38 -7.14 0.93 9.72
CA ILE A 38 -8.10 0.68 8.64
C ILE A 38 -9.30 1.60 8.83
N ASN A 39 -9.76 2.24 7.74
CA ASN A 39 -10.84 3.23 7.74
C ASN A 39 -10.60 4.47 8.62
N SER A 40 -9.37 4.71 9.06
CA SER A 40 -8.99 5.94 9.77
C SER A 40 -8.29 6.93 8.82
N THR A 41 -8.40 8.21 9.13
CA THR A 41 -7.55 9.26 8.57
C THR A 41 -6.66 9.80 9.69
N TRP A 42 -5.59 10.50 9.33
CA TRP A 42 -4.76 11.22 10.31
C TRP A 42 -5.52 12.27 11.12
N GLN A 43 -6.72 12.65 10.66
CA GLN A 43 -7.60 13.63 11.31
C GLN A 43 -8.63 12.96 12.23
N ASN A 44 -8.92 11.68 12.02
CA ASN A 44 -10.00 10.94 12.68
C ASN A 44 -9.50 9.94 13.73
N LYS A 45 -8.21 9.98 14.10
CA LYS A 45 -7.68 9.20 15.22
C LYS A 45 -7.74 10.02 16.51
N PRO A 46 -8.21 9.46 17.64
CA PRO A 46 -7.97 10.04 18.96
C PRO A 46 -6.46 10.06 19.27
#